data_AF-A0A0L7L3U6-F1
#
_entry.id   AF-A0A0L7L3U6-F1
#
_cell.length_a   1.000
_cell.length_b   1.000
_cell.length_c   1.000
_cell.angle_alpha   90.00
_cell.angle_beta   90.00
_cell.angle_gamma   90.00
#
_symmetry.space_group_name_H-M   'P 1'
#
loop_
_entity.id
_entity.type
_entity.pdbx_description
1 polymer ?
#
loop_
_entity_poly.entity_id
_entity_poly.type
_entity_poly.pdbx_seq_one_letter_code
_entity_poly.pdbx_strand_id
1 'polypeptide(L)'
;MHLEPQNWHQAYSTCLSAGGHLAIVNSQPEADYIKRLFREADSRRIPDNDFAYLGFSDLLQRHHFKTVHDRYRKYLKRSVK
;
A
#
# COMPACT_ATOMS: atom_id res chain seq x y z
N MET A 1 -10.85 -4.98 -1.58
CA MET A 1 -9.96 -4.12 -2.38
C MET A 1 -10.80 -2.94 -2.85
N HIS A 2 -10.34 -1.71 -2.65
CA HIS A 2 -11.04 -0.51 -3.12
C HIS A 2 -10.51 -0.13 -4.50
N LEU A 3 -11.41 0.23 -5.40
CA LEU A 3 -11.12 0.42 -6.83
C LEU A 3 -11.35 1.87 -7.26
N GLU A 4 -11.91 2.67 -6.37
CA GLU A 4 -12.19 4.07 -6.57
C GLU A 4 -10.88 4.89 -6.59
N PRO A 5 -10.72 5.82 -7.55
CA PRO A 5 -9.62 6.77 -7.56
C PRO A 5 -9.61 7.57 -6.26
N GLN A 6 -8.50 7.53 -5.53
CA GLN A 6 -8.34 8.23 -4.26
C GLN A 6 -6.92 8.77 -4.17
N ASN A 7 -6.65 9.73 -3.28
CA ASN A 7 -5.28 9.99 -2.82
C ASN A 7 -4.95 9.08 -1.61
N TRP A 8 -3.69 9.07 -1.18
CA TRP A 8 -3.25 8.18 -0.08
C TRP A 8 -4.06 8.36 1.21
N HIS A 9 -4.38 9.60 1.59
CA HIS A 9 -5.15 9.88 2.80
C HIS A 9 -6.59 9.35 2.71
N GLN A 10 -7.22 9.53 1.56
CA GLN A 10 -8.56 9.01 1.28
C GLN A 10 -8.58 7.48 1.30
N ALA A 11 -7.57 6.84 0.68
CA ALA A 11 -7.43 5.39 0.68
C ALA A 11 -7.22 4.83 2.09
N TYR A 12 -6.38 5.50 2.90
CA TYR A 12 -6.19 5.15 4.30
C TYR A 12 -7.49 5.26 5.10
N SER A 13 -8.20 6.38 4.98
CA SER A 13 -9.48 6.60 5.67
C SER A 13 -10.54 5.59 5.26
N THR A 14 -10.60 5.23 3.97
CA THR A 14 -11.57 4.25 3.45
C THR A 14 -11.31 2.87 4.04
N CYS A 15 -10.06 2.39 3.99
CA CYS A 15 -9.69 1.12 4.61
C CYS A 15 -9.96 1.10 6.12
N LEU A 16 -9.66 2.20 6.81
CA LEU A 16 -9.89 2.33 8.24
C LEU A 16 -11.39 2.29 8.59
N SER A 17 -12.22 2.97 7.80
CA SER A 17 -13.68 2.96 7.97
C SER A 17 -14.30 1.56 7.78
N ALA A 18 -13.66 0.70 6.99
CA ALA A 18 -14.05 -0.69 6.80
C ALA A 18 -13.52 -1.63 7.89
N GLY A 19 -12.88 -1.10 8.95
CA GLY A 19 -12.28 -1.89 10.03
C GLY A 19 -10.91 -2.50 9.68
N GLY A 20 -10.30 -2.08 8.58
CA GLY A 20 -8.99 -2.55 8.12
C GLY A 20 -7.94 -1.44 8.07
N HIS A 21 -6.88 -1.66 7.29
CA HIS A 21 -5.84 -0.66 7.02
C HIS A 21 -5.24 -0.89 5.63
N LEU A 22 -4.50 0.09 5.11
CA LEU A 22 -3.75 -0.08 3.87
C LEU A 22 -2.75 -1.25 4.00
N ALA A 23 -2.61 -2.06 2.95
CA ALA A 23 -1.84 -3.29 3.00
C ALA A 23 -0.38 -3.05 3.40
N ILE A 24 0.10 -3.83 4.37
CA ILE A 24 1.49 -3.82 4.83
C ILE A 24 2.15 -5.07 4.29
N VAL A 25 2.82 -4.95 3.15
CA VAL A 25 3.64 -6.04 2.62
C VAL A 25 4.77 -6.32 3.60
N ASN A 26 4.96 -7.57 4.00
CA ASN A 26 6.00 -8.06 4.92
C ASN A 26 6.95 -9.06 4.29
N SER A 27 6.61 -9.70 3.16
CA SER A 27 7.50 -10.64 2.47
C SER A 27 7.42 -10.55 0.93
N GLN A 28 8.35 -11.19 0.21
CA GLN A 28 8.30 -11.30 -1.25
C GLN A 28 7.07 -12.12 -1.71
N PRO A 29 6.74 -13.29 -1.13
CA PRO A 29 5.52 -14.02 -1.49
C PRO A 29 4.24 -13.20 -1.31
N GLU A 30 4.16 -12.37 -0.28
CA GLU A 30 3.04 -11.47 -0.06
C GLU A 30 2.95 -10.37 -1.13
N ALA A 31 4.11 -9.82 -1.54
CA ALA A 31 4.16 -8.87 -2.64
C ALA A 31 3.67 -9.50 -3.95
N ASP A 32 4.06 -10.74 -4.22
CA ASP A 32 3.67 -11.46 -5.44
C ASP A 32 2.18 -11.82 -5.42
N TYR A 33 1.65 -12.22 -4.26
CA TYR A 33 0.21 -12.45 -4.07
C TYR A 33 -0.61 -11.17 -4.31
N ILE A 34 -0.21 -10.03 -3.73
CA ILE A 34 -0.90 -8.75 -3.90
C ILE A 34 -0.84 -8.28 -5.36
N LYS A 35 0.31 -8.42 -6.03
CA LYS A 35 0.44 -8.11 -7.47
C LYS A 35 -0.52 -8.93 -8.31
N ARG A 36 -0.63 -10.24 -8.05
CA ARG A 36 -1.56 -11.11 -8.76
C ARG A 36 -3.01 -10.68 -8.52
N LEU A 37 -3.39 -10.46 -7.26
CA LEU A 37 -4.73 -10.01 -6.89
C LEU A 37 -5.10 -8.68 -7.56
N PHE A 38 -4.15 -7.73 -7.64
CA PHE A 38 -4.35 -6.44 -8.29
C PHE A 38 -4.54 -6.57 -9.80
N ARG A 39 -3.83 -7.50 -10.46
CA ARG A 39 -4.01 -7.79 -11.90
C ARG A 39 -5.34 -8.47 -12.20
N GLU A 40 -5.81 -9.32 -11.30
CA GLU A 40 -7.09 -10.04 -11.43
C GLU A 40 -8.30 -9.15 -11.15
N ALA A 41 -8.12 -8.06 -10.40
CA ALA A 41 -9.16 -7.08 -10.14
C ALA A 41 -9.48 -6.26 -11.42
N ASP A 42 -10.29 -6.84 -12.30
CA ASP A 42 -10.66 -6.28 -13.60
C ASP A 42 -11.69 -5.14 -13.48
N SER A 43 -11.27 -4.04 -12.87
CA SER A 43 -12.09 -2.87 -12.66
C SER A 43 -11.26 -1.62 -12.82
N ARG A 44 -10.65 -1.48 -13.99
CA ARG A 44 -9.98 -0.24 -14.41
C ARG A 44 -11.03 0.85 -14.62
N ARG A 45 -11.45 1.48 -13.53
CA ARG A 45 -12.29 2.70 -13.55
C ARG A 45 -11.50 3.92 -14.03
N ILE A 46 -10.17 3.81 -14.03
CA ILE A 46 -9.23 4.80 -14.58
C ILE A 46 -8.36 4.11 -15.64
N PRO A 47 -8.21 4.68 -16.85
CA PRO A 47 -7.20 4.25 -17.80
C PRO A 47 -5.79 4.36 -17.18
N ASP A 48 -4.94 3.36 -17.40
CA ASP A 48 -3.52 3.37 -17.02
C ASP A 48 -3.20 3.52 -15.52
N ASN A 49 -4.12 3.09 -14.63
CA ASN A 49 -3.87 3.08 -13.20
C ASN A 49 -3.24 1.77 -12.70
N ASP A 50 -1.93 1.63 -12.93
CA ASP A 50 -1.12 0.49 -12.48
C ASP A 50 -0.62 0.61 -11.03
N PHE A 51 -1.13 1.59 -10.27
CA PHE A 51 -0.66 1.89 -8.94
C PHE A 51 -1.71 1.60 -7.87
N ALA A 52 -1.24 1.09 -6.73
CA ALA A 52 -2.03 0.90 -5.52
C ALA A 52 -1.31 1.52 -4.32
N TYR A 53 -2.06 2.19 -3.44
CA TYR A 53 -1.49 2.68 -2.19
C TYR A 53 -1.27 1.54 -1.20
N LEU A 54 -0.12 1.57 -0.55
CA LEU A 54 0.25 0.65 0.53
C LEU A 54 0.36 1.39 1.85
N GLY A 55 0.32 0.63 2.94
CA GLY A 55 0.36 1.15 4.30
C GLY A 55 1.74 1.61 4.75
N PHE A 56 2.56 2.17 3.86
CA PHE A 56 3.85 2.77 4.15
C PHE A 56 3.83 4.26 3.81
N SER A 57 4.27 5.10 4.73
CA SER A 57 4.45 6.53 4.49
C SER A 57 5.54 7.09 5.40
N ASP A 58 6.08 8.25 5.04
CA ASP A 58 6.98 9.06 5.88
C ASP A 58 6.26 10.28 6.48
N LEU A 59 4.93 10.32 6.38
CA LEU A 59 4.09 11.43 6.83
C LEU A 59 4.17 11.67 8.34
N LEU A 60 4.41 10.62 9.13
CA LEU A 60 4.55 10.72 10.58
C LEU A 60 5.94 11.25 10.99
N GLN A 61 6.97 10.93 10.21
CA GLN A 61 8.33 11.36 10.46
C GLN A 61 9.07 11.41 9.13
N ARG A 62 9.36 12.64 8.68
CA ARG A 62 10.02 12.88 7.40
C ARG A 62 11.29 12.04 7.28
N HIS A 63 11.50 11.45 6.11
CA HIS A 63 12.63 10.55 5.81
C HIS A 63 12.63 9.21 6.58
N HIS A 64 11.60 8.91 7.38
CA HIS A 64 11.45 7.66 8.09
C HIS A 64 10.17 6.96 7.59
N PHE A 65 10.33 6.07 6.61
CA PHE A 65 9.23 5.24 6.15
C PHE A 65 8.79 4.29 7.25
N LYS A 66 7.55 4.48 7.70
CA LYS A 66 6.90 3.63 8.69
C LYS A 66 5.62 3.05 8.13
N THR A 67 5.19 1.96 8.74
CA THR A 67 3.87 1.41 8.45
C THR A 67 2.78 2.24 9.12
N VAL A 68 1.52 2.10 8.68
CA VAL A 68 0.33 2.65 9.36
C VAL A 68 0.15 2.16 10.81
N HIS A 69 0.94 1.18 11.25
CA HIS A 69 1.03 0.69 12.63
C HIS A 69 2.28 1.18 13.38
N ASP A 70 2.97 2.22 12.88
CA ASP A 70 4.21 2.77 13.45
C ASP A 70 5.38 1.77 13.54
N ARG A 71 5.33 0.67 12.78
CA ARG A 71 6.40 -0.34 12.76
C ARG A 71 7.39 -0.08 11.61
N TYR A 72 8.68 -0.19 11.92
CA TYR A 72 9.77 -0.24 10.94
C TYR A 72 9.83 -1.60 10.27
N ARG A 73 10.24 -1.65 9.00
CA ARG A 73 10.35 -2.91 8.26
C ARG A 73 11.80 -3.30 7.95
N LYS A 74 12.12 -4.56 8.22
CA LYS A 74 13.43 -5.21 7.96
C LYS A 74 13.76 -5.38 6.47
N TYR A 75 12.76 -5.31 5.59
CA TYR A 75 12.90 -5.50 4.13
C TYR A 75 13.07 -4.21 3.33
N LEU A 76 12.98 -3.04 3.98
CA LEU A 76 13.44 -1.75 3.42
C LEU A 76 14.92 -1.54 3.76
N LYS A 77 15.73 -2.61 3.78
CA LYS A 77 17.18 -2.44 3.75
C LYS A 77 17.51 -1.91 2.36
N ARG A 78 17.81 -0.60 2.30
CA ARG A 78 18.32 0.11 1.12
C ARG A 78 19.27 -0.83 0.36
N SER A 79 18.88 -1.22 -0.85
CA SER A 79 19.85 -1.65 -1.85
C SER A 79 20.59 -0.37 -2.26
N VAL A 80 21.63 -0.04 -1.49
CA VAL A 80 22.64 0.91 -1.94
C VAL A 80 23.51 0.11 -2.90
N LYS A 81 23.31 0.32 -4.21
CA LYS A 81 24.34 0.01 -5.18
C LYS A 81 25.50 0.97 -4.99
#